data_AF-A0A2N1M6A8-F1
#
_entry.id   AF-A0A2N1M6A8-F1
#
_cell.length_a   1.000
_cell.length_b   1.000
_cell.length_c   1.000
_cell.angle_alpha   90.00
_cell.angle_beta   90.00
_cell.angle_gamma   90.00
#
_symmetry.space_group_name_H-M   'P 1'
#
loop_
_entity.id
_entity.type
_entity.pdbx_description
1 polymer ?
#
loop_
_entity_poly.entity_id
_entity_poly.type
_entity_poly.pdbx_seq_one_letter_code
_entity_poly.pdbx_strand_id
1 'polypeptide(L)'
;DYYTTFGEKNPNKQKQKLQSVVRIQDAENVLRDAYHYFAAMESKLPQKYAVSQTRQEIDAHMEQLIPINFVDLTPTITPNFSEKPDITDPIIVE
;
A
#
# COMPACT_ATOMS: atom_id res chain seq x y z
N ASP A 1 -23.48 -29.12 23.62
CA ASP A 1 -23.67 -27.68 23.36
C ASP A 1 -22.69 -26.85 24.18
N TYR A 2 -21.59 -26.42 23.56
CA TYR A 2 -20.66 -25.46 24.19
C TYR A 2 -20.98 -24.06 23.64
N TYR A 3 -21.75 -23.30 24.41
CA TYR A 3 -21.89 -21.86 24.20
C TYR A 3 -20.62 -21.18 24.71
N THR A 4 -19.66 -20.95 23.82
CA THR A 4 -18.56 -20.02 24.10
C THR A 4 -19.13 -18.61 24.05
N THR A 5 -19.44 -18.05 25.23
CA THR A 5 -19.70 -16.62 25.38
C THR A 5 -18.39 -15.89 25.08
N PHE A 6 -18.22 -15.51 23.81
CA PHE A 6 -17.15 -14.60 23.42
C PHE A 6 -17.33 -13.32 24.24
N GLY A 7 -16.44 -13.11 25.21
CA GLY A 7 -16.40 -11.91 26.03
C GLY A 7 -16.52 -10.67 25.15
N GLU A 8 -17.35 -9.73 25.59
CA GLU A 8 -17.73 -8.52 24.87
C GLU A 8 -16.51 -7.87 24.20
N LYS A 9 -16.44 -7.98 22.87
CA LYS A 9 -15.29 -7.45 22.13
C LYS A 9 -15.45 -5.94 22.04
N ASN A 10 -14.71 -5.19 22.86
CA ASN A 10 -14.66 -3.74 22.79
C ASN A 10 -14.35 -3.26 21.35
N PRO A 11 -15.28 -2.53 20.70
CA PRO A 11 -15.14 -2.14 19.29
C PRO A 11 -13.95 -1.20 19.05
N ASN A 12 -13.64 -0.32 20.02
CA ASN A 12 -12.49 0.58 19.92
C ASN A 12 -11.18 -0.21 19.95
N LYS A 13 -11.08 -1.24 20.80
CA LYS A 13 -9.89 -2.11 20.84
C LYS A 13 -9.74 -2.91 19.54
N GLN A 14 -10.83 -3.36 18.93
CA GLN A 14 -10.78 -4.04 17.63
C GLN A 14 -10.30 -3.09 16.53
N LYS A 15 -10.85 -1.87 16.48
CA LYS A 15 -10.44 -0.84 15.52
C LYS A 15 -8.96 -0.48 15.67
N GLN A 16 -8.49 -0.24 16.89
CA GLN A 16 -7.07 0.02 17.17
C GLN A 16 -6.18 -1.13 16.70
N LYS A 17 -6.59 -2.38 16.94
CA LYS A 17 -5.85 -3.56 16.49
C LYS A 17 -5.73 -3.64 14.97
N LEU A 18 -6.81 -3.37 14.24
CA LEU A 18 -6.82 -3.33 12.77
C LEU A 18 -5.87 -2.24 12.25
N GLN A 19 -5.96 -1.03 12.81
CA GLN A 19 -5.09 0.09 12.44
C GLN A 19 -3.61 -0.21 12.70
N SER A 20 -3.27 -0.84 13.82
CA SER A 20 -1.89 -1.26 14.11
C SER A 20 -1.35 -2.27 13.09
N VAL A 21 -2.18 -3.19 12.62
CA VAL A 21 -1.78 -4.15 11.57
C VAL A 21 -1.53 -3.44 10.24
N VAL A 22 -2.41 -2.53 9.83
CA VAL A 22 -2.20 -1.71 8.62
C VAL A 22 -0.87 -0.98 8.72
N ARG A 23 -0.61 -0.32 9.86
CA ARG A 23 0.64 0.39 10.11
C ARG A 23 1.88 -0.50 10.01
N ILE A 24 1.85 -1.71 10.57
CA ILE A 24 3.00 -2.64 10.48
C ILE A 24 3.21 -3.10 9.04
N GLN A 25 2.13 -3.38 8.30
CA GLN A 25 2.25 -3.75 6.88
C GLN A 25 2.94 -2.67 6.05
N ASP A 26 2.62 -1.40 6.34
CA ASP A 26 3.21 -0.26 5.64
C ASP A 26 4.63 0.08 6.10
N ALA A 27 4.85 0.14 7.41
CA ALA A 27 6.13 0.53 7.98
C ALA A 27 7.22 -0.52 7.76
N GLU A 28 6.86 -1.80 7.88
CA GLU A 28 7.80 -2.93 7.82
C GLU A 28 7.75 -3.67 6.48
N ASN A 29 7.02 -3.13 5.48
CA ASN A 29 6.83 -3.75 4.16
C ASN A 29 6.38 -5.22 4.23
N VAL A 30 5.54 -5.58 5.22
CA VAL A 30 5.03 -6.94 5.34
C VAL A 30 4.13 -7.22 4.15
N LEU A 31 4.54 -8.17 3.31
CA LEU A 31 3.75 -8.61 2.18
C LEU A 31 2.35 -9.04 2.64
N ARG A 32 1.34 -8.47 1.97
CA ARG A 32 -0.07 -8.73 2.31
C ARG A 32 -0.42 -10.22 2.25
N ASP A 33 0.16 -10.96 1.32
CA ASP A 33 -0.07 -12.39 1.18
C ASP A 33 0.65 -13.20 2.26
N ALA A 34 1.84 -12.76 2.72
CA ALA A 34 2.47 -13.35 3.89
C ALA A 34 1.56 -13.20 5.13
N TYR A 35 1.03 -11.99 5.36
CA TYR A 35 0.08 -11.74 6.44
C TYR A 35 -1.19 -12.59 6.31
N HIS A 36 -1.68 -12.83 5.09
CA HIS A 36 -2.84 -13.69 4.85
C HIS A 36 -2.63 -15.11 5.37
N TYR A 37 -1.48 -15.73 5.03
CA TYR A 37 -1.14 -17.06 5.53
C TYR A 37 -1.01 -17.08 7.06
N PHE A 38 -0.35 -16.09 7.65
CA PHE A 38 -0.24 -15.99 9.11
C PHE A 38 -1.61 -15.84 9.79
N ALA A 39 -2.49 -15.01 9.26
CA ALA A 39 -3.83 -14.81 9.81
C ALA A 39 -4.73 -16.04 9.65
N ALA A 40 -4.47 -16.90 8.66
CA ALA A 40 -5.16 -18.18 8.54
C ALA A 40 -4.74 -19.19 9.63
N MET A 41 -3.49 -19.09 10.12
CA MET A 41 -2.95 -19.98 11.16
C MET A 41 -3.23 -19.48 12.58
N GLU A 42 -3.28 -18.17 12.80
CA GLU A 42 -3.52 -17.56 14.11
C GLU A 42 -4.88 -16.85 14.13
N SER A 43 -5.89 -17.52 14.71
CA SER A 43 -7.27 -17.01 14.84
C SER A 43 -7.40 -15.68 15.60
N LYS A 44 -6.40 -15.32 16.42
CA LYS A 44 -6.38 -14.02 17.09
C LYS A 44 -6.02 -12.88 16.14
N LEU A 45 -5.42 -13.13 14.98
CA LEU A 45 -5.09 -12.08 14.03
C LEU A 45 -6.32 -11.61 13.25
N PRO A 46 -6.43 -10.31 12.94
CA PRO A 46 -7.47 -9.83 12.05
C PRO A 46 -7.35 -10.45 10.65
N GLN A 47 -8.48 -10.83 10.06
CA GLN A 47 -8.51 -11.38 8.70
C GLN A 47 -8.07 -10.35 7.66
N LYS A 48 -7.47 -10.83 6.55
CA LYS A 48 -6.99 -10.00 5.41
C LYS A 48 -8.06 -9.01 4.94
N TYR A 49 -9.32 -9.44 4.84
CA TYR A 49 -10.42 -8.60 4.39
C TYR A 49 -10.64 -7.38 5.31
N ALA A 50 -10.74 -7.60 6.63
CA ALA A 50 -10.96 -6.52 7.59
C ALA A 50 -9.79 -5.51 7.61
N VAL A 51 -8.54 -6.00 7.52
CA VAL A 51 -7.36 -5.14 7.41
C VAL A 51 -7.41 -4.30 6.13
N SER A 52 -7.85 -4.90 5.02
CA SER A 52 -7.98 -4.18 3.75
C SER A 52 -9.07 -3.11 3.77
N GLN A 53 -10.20 -3.37 4.44
CA GLN A 53 -11.26 -2.37 4.62
C GLN A 53 -10.76 -1.19 5.46
N THR A 54 -10.10 -1.45 6.59
CA THR A 54 -9.52 -0.39 7.42
C THR A 54 -8.49 0.44 6.65
N ARG A 55 -7.71 -0.16 5.76
CA ARG A 55 -6.81 0.58 4.90
C ARG A 55 -7.56 1.51 3.94
N GLN A 56 -8.59 1.02 3.25
CA GLN A 56 -9.41 1.86 2.37
C GLN A 56 -10.05 3.03 3.13
N GLU A 57 -10.50 2.82 4.36
CA GLU A 57 -11.02 3.90 5.20
C GLU A 57 -9.95 4.95 5.54
N ILE A 58 -8.73 4.51 5.85
CA ILE A 58 -7.59 5.40 6.09
C ILE A 58 -7.24 6.17 4.82
N ASP A 59 -7.13 5.49 3.68
CA ASP A 59 -6.79 6.10 2.40
C ASP A 59 -7.84 7.17 2.02
N ALA A 60 -9.13 6.84 2.12
CA ALA A 60 -10.22 7.78 1.87
C ALA A 60 -10.20 8.98 2.82
N HIS A 61 -9.85 8.76 4.10
CA HIS A 61 -9.70 9.84 5.06
C HIS A 61 -8.49 10.73 4.72
N MET A 62 -7.38 10.14 4.31
CA MET A 62 -6.17 10.86 3.91
C MET A 62 -6.36 11.64 2.62
N GLU A 63 -7.09 11.10 1.64
CA GLU A 63 -7.44 11.82 0.40
C GLU A 63 -8.26 13.09 0.69
N GLN A 64 -9.15 13.05 1.69
CA GLN A 64 -9.90 14.24 2.13
C GLN A 64 -9.02 15.28 2.83
N LEU A 65 -8.04 14.82 3.62
CA LEU A 65 -7.15 15.70 4.38
C LEU A 65 -6.04 16.30 3.51
N ILE A 66 -5.49 15.51 2.60
CA ILE A 66 -4.38 15.87 1.71
C ILE A 66 -4.78 15.42 0.30
N PRO A 67 -5.54 16.25 -0.43
CA PRO A 67 -5.95 15.93 -1.79
C PRO A 67 -4.73 15.81 -2.71
N ILE A 68 -4.56 14.65 -3.35
CA ILE A 68 -3.55 14.43 -4.38
C ILE A 68 -4.24 14.50 -5.74
N ASN A 69 -3.87 15.50 -6.55
CA ASN A 69 -4.35 15.65 -7.91
C ASN A 69 -3.30 15.14 -8.90
N PHE A 70 -3.69 14.25 -9.80
CA PHE A 70 -2.84 13.84 -10.91
C PHE A 70 -2.96 14.84 -12.05
N VAL A 71 -1.83 15.37 -12.53
CA VAL A 71 -1.76 16.18 -13.74
C VAL A 71 -1.14 15.31 -14.82
N ASP A 72 -1.90 15.07 -15.90
CA ASP A 72 -1.39 14.37 -17.06
C ASP A 72 -0.45 15.31 -17.84
N LEU A 73 0.85 15.03 -17.74
CA LEU A 73 1.89 15.71 -18.49
C LEU A 73 2.05 15.01 -19.85
N THR A 74 0.97 14.91 -20.63
CA THR A 74 1.09 14.45 -22.02
C THR A 74 2.07 15.40 -22.71
N PRO A 75 3.21 14.92 -23.24
CA PRO A 75 4.18 15.78 -23.89
C PRO A 75 3.53 16.30 -25.18
N THR A 76 3.13 17.57 -25.20
CA THR A 76 2.67 18.24 -26.44
C THR A 76 3.81 18.39 -27.45
N ILE A 77 5.06 18.18 -27.02
CA ILE A 77 6.26 18.28 -27.84
C ILE A 77 6.71 16.86 -28.20
N THR A 78 6.42 16.44 -29.42
CA THR A 78 7.14 15.34 -30.07
C THR A 78 8.63 15.71 -30.07
N PRO A 79 9.52 14.92 -29.46
CA PRO A 79 10.95 15.16 -29.61
C PRO A 79 11.27 15.01 -31.09
N ASN A 80 11.71 16.08 -31.74
CA ASN A 80 12.16 16.02 -33.11
C ASN A 80 13.53 15.33 -33.09
N PHE A 81 13.57 14.00 -33.15
CA PHE A 81 14.78 13.18 -33.27
C PHE A 81 15.44 13.33 -34.67
N SER A 82 15.45 14.55 -35.21
CA SER A 82 16.05 14.86 -36.52
C SER A 82 17.55 15.10 -36.41
N GLU A 83 18.12 15.19 -35.21
CA GLU A 83 19.57 15.23 -35.05
C GLU A 83 20.13 13.81 -35.20
N LYS A 84 20.96 13.63 -36.24
CA LYS A 84 21.80 12.45 -36.39
C LYS A 84 22.63 12.28 -35.11
N PRO A 85 22.73 11.07 -34.54
CA PRO A 85 23.68 10.82 -33.46
C PRO A 85 25.10 11.09 -33.97
N ASP A 86 25.77 12.10 -33.42
CA ASP A 86 27.16 12.42 -33.73
C ASP A 86 28.10 11.49 -32.94
N ILE A 87 28.05 10.20 -33.28
CA ILE A 87 28.90 9.16 -32.68
C ILE A 87 30.32 9.15 -33.27
N THR A 88 30.80 10.29 -33.76
CA THR A 88 32.13 10.40 -34.38
C THR A 88 33.09 11.28 -33.59
N ASP A 89 32.89 11.41 -32.28
CA ASP A 89 33.98 11.87 -31.40
C ASP A 89 34.86 10.67 -31.03
N PRO A 90 36.07 10.52 -31.63
CA PRO A 90 37.02 9.55 -31.14
C PRO A 90 37.43 9.96 -29.72
N ILE A 91 36.87 9.29 -28.72
CA ILE A 91 37.50 9.28 -27.39
C ILE A 91 38.85 8.58 -27.58
N ILE A 92 39.90 9.40 -27.63
CA ILE A 92 41.30 8.98 -27.74
C ILE A 92 41.61 8.08 -26.54
N VAL A 93 42.04 6.84 -26.83
CA VAL A 93 42.75 6.00 -25.87
C VAL A 93 44.08 5.62 -26.50
N GLU A 94 45.15 6.29 -26.07
CA GLU A 94 46.46 5.70 -25.80
C GLU A 94 47.14 6.49 -24.68
#